data_AF-A0A3N2LU05-F1
#
_entry.id   AF-A0A3N2LU05-F1
#
_cell.length_a   1.000
_cell.length_b   1.000
_cell.length_c   1.000
_cell.angle_alpha   90.00
_cell.angle_beta   90.00
_cell.angle_gamma   90.00
#
_symmetry.space_group_name_H-M   'P 1'
#
loop_
_entity.id
_entity.type
_entity.pdbx_description
1 polymer ?
#
loop_
_entity_poly.entity_id
_entity_poly.type
_entity_poly.pdbx_seq_one_letter_code
_entity_poly.pdbx_strand_id
1 'polypeptide(L)'
;LLEIFKSEYKTVLRKYERKVEKYALKMNEDYEHFFRWHGDDMYKAQVNLKAVRELRPMTSWDDIDKIRTWLNHQIKSIETTLIEGSQYPTGTNIMHNVADTLHRVSLQELREDIQRLLMVVTYNG
;
A
#
# COMPACT_ATOMS: atom_id res chain seq x y z
N LEU A 1 12.94 19.92 -1.45
CA LEU A 1 11.61 19.33 -1.18
C LEU A 1 11.18 18.28 -2.21
N LEU A 2 10.92 18.66 -3.47
CA LEU A 2 10.44 17.72 -4.50
C LEU A 2 11.38 16.54 -4.74
N GLU A 3 12.71 16.75 -4.78
CA GLU A 3 13.67 15.64 -4.95
C GLU A 3 13.70 14.68 -3.75
N ILE A 4 13.54 15.20 -2.53
CA ILE A 4 13.44 14.37 -1.31
C ILE A 4 12.17 13.53 -1.38
N PHE A 5 11.04 14.14 -1.77
CA PHE A 5 9.78 13.46 -1.97
C PHE A 5 9.86 12.35 -3.02
N LYS A 6 10.46 12.62 -4.19
CA LYS A 6 10.69 11.63 -5.24
C LYS A 6 11.56 10.47 -4.74
N SER A 7 12.59 10.77 -3.93
CA SER A 7 13.43 9.74 -3.31
C SER A 7 12.62 8.87 -2.35
N GLU A 8 11.81 9.48 -1.48
CA GLU A 8 11.00 8.74 -0.51
C GLU A 8 9.93 7.88 -1.21
N TYR A 9 9.29 8.41 -2.25
CA TYR A 9 8.38 7.64 -3.10
C TYR A 9 9.06 6.39 -3.67
N LYS A 10 10.28 6.53 -4.20
CA LYS A 10 11.05 5.39 -4.72
C LYS A 10 11.37 4.37 -3.62
N THR A 11 11.66 4.81 -2.39
CA THR A 11 11.86 3.92 -1.25
C THR A 11 10.62 3.09 -0.95
N VAL A 12 9.44 3.73 -0.90
CA VAL A 12 8.15 3.05 -0.67
C VAL A 12 7.82 2.09 -1.81
N LEU A 13 8.00 2.49 -3.07
CA LEU A 13 7.78 1.62 -4.23
C LEU A 13 8.68 0.38 -4.16
N ARG A 14 9.98 0.58 -3.92
CA ARG A 14 10.97 -0.50 -3.86
C ARG A 14 10.73 -1.46 -2.70
N LYS A 15 10.20 -0.98 -1.56
CA LYS A 15 9.78 -1.83 -0.43
C LYS A 15 8.78 -2.90 -0.90
N TYR A 16 7.76 -2.51 -1.67
CA TYR A 16 6.74 -3.44 -2.14
C TYR A 16 7.21 -4.31 -3.31
N GLU A 17 8.00 -3.77 -4.24
CA GLU A 17 8.61 -4.57 -5.32
C GLU A 17 9.47 -5.70 -4.75
N ARG A 18 10.33 -5.40 -3.78
CA ARG A 18 11.15 -6.42 -3.09
C ARG A 18 10.33 -7.45 -2.33
N LYS A 19 9.23 -7.05 -1.68
CA LYS A 19 8.32 -8.00 -1.01
C LYS A 19 7.73 -8.97 -2.05
N VAL A 20 7.20 -8.44 -3.15
CA VAL A 20 6.63 -9.24 -4.24
C VAL A 20 7.67 -10.18 -4.87
N GLU A 21 8.85 -9.69 -5.20
CA GLU A 21 9.95 -10.50 -5.74
C GLU A 21 10.35 -11.63 -4.78
N LYS A 22 10.54 -11.31 -3.49
CA LYS A 22 10.88 -12.29 -2.45
C LYS A 22 9.83 -13.41 -2.38
N TYR A 23 8.55 -13.07 -2.37
CA TYR A 23 7.48 -14.05 -2.25
C TYR A 23 7.26 -14.84 -3.55
N ALA A 24 7.50 -14.23 -4.72
CA ALA A 24 7.49 -14.95 -5.99
C ALA A 24 8.59 -16.02 -6.07
N LEU A 25 9.80 -15.73 -5.56
CA LEU A 25 10.87 -16.74 -5.46
C LEU A 25 10.44 -17.92 -4.57
N LYS A 26 9.92 -17.63 -3.38
CA LYS A 26 9.42 -18.69 -2.46
C LYS A 26 8.30 -19.52 -3.08
N MET A 27 7.40 -18.89 -3.82
CA MET A 27 6.32 -19.58 -4.53
C MET A 27 6.85 -20.55 -5.60
N ASN A 28 7.92 -20.17 -6.30
CA ASN A 28 8.54 -21.00 -7.32
C ASN A 28 9.39 -22.15 -6.73
N GLU A 29 9.94 -21.98 -5.52
CA GLU A 29 10.72 -23.01 -4.81
C GLU A 29 9.82 -24.11 -4.23
N ASP A 30 8.77 -23.72 -3.50
CA ASP A 30 7.79 -24.63 -2.91
C ASP A 30 6.44 -23.93 -2.80
N TYR A 31 5.54 -24.26 -3.73
CA TYR A 31 4.22 -23.65 -3.79
C TYR A 31 3.36 -23.97 -2.57
N GLU A 32 3.40 -25.22 -2.07
CA GLU A 32 2.57 -25.62 -0.93
C GLU A 32 3.00 -24.87 0.34
N HIS A 33 4.30 -24.82 0.60
CA HIS A 33 4.84 -24.05 1.71
C HIS A 33 4.53 -22.56 1.56
N PHE A 34 4.73 -21.98 0.37
CA PHE A 34 4.39 -20.59 0.09
C PHE A 34 2.91 -20.31 0.37
N PHE A 35 2.01 -21.13 -0.16
CA PHE A 35 0.57 -20.91 -0.01
C PHE A 35 0.16 -20.92 1.47
N ARG A 36 0.72 -21.84 2.26
CA ARG A 36 0.38 -21.99 3.69
C ARG A 36 0.96 -20.89 4.58
N TRP A 37 2.10 -20.31 4.23
CA TRP A 37 2.87 -19.43 5.13
C TRP A 37 3.07 -18.00 4.63
N HIS A 38 2.86 -17.73 3.35
CA HIS A 38 3.22 -16.47 2.71
C HIS A 38 2.16 -15.92 1.74
N GLY A 39 1.05 -16.64 1.53
CA GLY A 39 0.00 -16.21 0.61
C GLY A 39 -0.66 -14.89 1.03
N ASP A 40 -0.85 -14.70 2.33
CA ASP A 40 -1.40 -13.47 2.91
C ASP A 40 -0.46 -12.28 2.77
N ASP A 41 0.83 -12.48 3.04
CA ASP A 41 1.86 -11.45 2.86
C ASP A 41 2.03 -11.05 1.41
N MET A 42 2.01 -12.02 0.49
CA MET A 42 2.06 -11.76 -0.94
C MET A 42 0.82 -10.99 -1.40
N TYR A 43 -0.37 -11.35 -0.92
CA TYR A 43 -1.60 -10.63 -1.22
C TYR A 43 -1.48 -9.16 -0.79
N LYS A 44 -1.11 -8.90 0.47
CA LYS A 44 -0.93 -7.53 0.97
C LYS A 44 0.11 -6.75 0.16
N ALA A 45 1.24 -7.39 -0.17
CA ALA A 45 2.29 -6.76 -0.97
C ALA A 45 1.82 -6.39 -2.39
N GLN A 46 1.03 -7.23 -3.04
CA GLN A 46 0.46 -6.97 -4.37
C GLN A 46 -0.56 -5.83 -4.34
N VAL A 47 -1.49 -5.85 -3.37
CA VAL A 47 -2.49 -4.78 -3.18
C VAL A 47 -1.79 -3.43 -3.00
N ASN A 48 -0.81 -3.36 -2.11
CA ASN A 48 -0.12 -2.09 -1.84
C ASN A 48 0.83 -1.69 -2.97
N LEU A 49 1.50 -2.64 -3.66
CA LEU A 49 2.32 -2.33 -4.84
C LEU A 49 1.48 -1.66 -5.93
N LYS A 50 0.27 -2.18 -6.18
CA LYS A 50 -0.67 -1.59 -7.13
C LYS A 50 -1.02 -0.16 -6.72
N ALA A 51 -1.45 0.05 -5.47
CA ALA A 51 -1.82 1.37 -4.98
C ALA A 51 -0.66 2.37 -5.04
N VAL A 52 0.56 1.98 -4.67
CA VAL A 52 1.75 2.87 -4.75
C VAL A 52 2.11 3.20 -6.20
N ARG A 53 1.90 2.29 -7.15
CA ARG A 53 2.09 2.58 -8.58
C ARG A 53 1.07 3.60 -9.11
N GLU A 54 -0.15 3.57 -8.61
CA GLU A 54 -1.19 4.56 -8.95
C GLU A 54 -0.84 5.97 -8.45
N LEU A 55 0.01 6.09 -7.43
CA LEU A 55 0.54 7.37 -6.97
C LEU A 55 1.61 7.97 -7.90
N ARG A 56 2.20 7.20 -8.82
CA ARG A 56 3.33 7.63 -9.67
C ARG A 56 3.17 9.00 -10.35
N PRO A 57 2.00 9.42 -10.87
CA PRO A 57 1.84 10.70 -11.53
C PRO A 57 2.27 11.91 -10.69
N MET A 58 2.19 11.83 -9.36
CA MET A 58 2.60 12.93 -8.48
C MET A 58 4.11 13.24 -8.55
N THR A 59 4.93 12.28 -9.01
CA THR A 59 6.39 12.47 -9.15
C THR A 59 6.79 13.40 -10.29
N SER A 60 5.86 13.71 -11.21
CA SER A 60 6.09 14.68 -12.29
C SER A 60 5.50 16.06 -12.00
N TRP A 61 4.89 16.27 -10.83
CA TRP A 61 4.37 17.58 -10.44
C TRP A 61 5.48 18.44 -9.83
N ASP A 62 5.44 19.73 -10.14
CA ASP A 62 6.28 20.79 -9.60
C ASP A 62 5.61 21.59 -8.46
N ASP A 63 4.31 21.37 -8.26
CA ASP A 63 3.51 21.98 -7.22
C ASP A 63 3.42 21.09 -5.97
N ILE A 64 4.06 21.53 -4.88
CA ILE A 64 4.07 20.83 -3.59
C ILE A 64 2.69 20.81 -2.93
N ASP A 65 1.88 21.87 -3.08
CA ASP A 65 0.56 21.95 -2.47
C ASP A 65 -0.44 21.01 -3.18
N LYS A 66 -0.28 20.85 -4.50
CA LYS A 66 -0.99 19.83 -5.27
C LYS A 66 -0.63 18.41 -4.79
N ILE A 67 0.66 18.12 -4.56
CA ILE A 67 1.11 16.83 -4.01
C ILE A 67 0.50 16.62 -2.61
N ARG A 68 0.56 17.62 -1.74
CA ARG A 68 -0.01 17.57 -0.38
C ARG A 68 -1.50 17.28 -0.39
N THR A 69 -2.25 18.00 -1.23
CA THR A 69 -3.71 17.81 -1.38
C THR A 69 -4.04 16.39 -1.84
N TRP A 70 -3.28 15.87 -2.82
CA TRP A 70 -3.47 14.51 -3.30
C TRP A 70 -3.22 13.46 -2.22
N LEU A 71 -2.08 13.54 -1.50
CA LEU A 71 -1.75 12.58 -0.44
C LEU A 71 -2.78 12.60 0.70
N ASN A 72 -3.25 13.78 1.09
CA ASN A 72 -4.34 13.92 2.07
C ASN A 72 -5.63 13.26 1.59
N HIS A 73 -5.99 13.43 0.32
CA HIS A 73 -7.16 12.77 -0.25
C HIS A 73 -7.04 11.24 -0.22
N GLN A 74 -5.85 10.71 -0.53
CA GLN A 74 -5.59 9.26 -0.46
C GLN A 74 -5.70 8.73 0.97
N ILE A 75 -5.11 9.41 1.96
CA ILE A 75 -5.24 9.03 3.38
C ILE A 75 -6.70 9.03 3.80
N LYS A 76 -7.44 10.10 3.48
CA LYS A 76 -8.87 10.22 3.82
C LYS A 76 -9.69 9.10 3.18
N SER A 77 -9.44 8.79 1.91
CA SER A 77 -10.13 7.68 1.22
C SER A 77 -9.89 6.35 1.93
N ILE A 78 -8.64 6.07 2.33
CA ILE A 78 -8.30 4.85 3.07
C ILE A 78 -9.01 4.82 4.44
N GLU A 79 -8.97 5.92 5.18
CA GLU A 79 -9.60 6.04 6.49
C GLU A 79 -11.12 5.86 6.41
N THR A 80 -11.77 6.47 5.41
CA THR A 80 -13.20 6.25 5.14
C THR A 80 -13.49 4.77 4.91
N THR A 81 -12.73 4.08 4.06
CA THR A 81 -12.92 2.63 3.84
C THR A 81 -12.74 1.81 5.11
N LEU A 82 -11.76 2.15 5.95
CA LEU A 82 -11.49 1.43 7.19
C LEU A 82 -12.54 1.68 8.28
N ILE A 83 -13.10 2.89 8.35
CA ILE A 83 -14.08 3.30 9.37
C ILE A 83 -15.49 2.89 8.97
N GLU A 84 -15.89 3.12 7.72
CA GLU A 84 -17.26 2.89 7.24
C GLU A 84 -17.46 1.45 6.71
N GLY A 85 -16.37 0.75 6.38
CA GLY A 85 -16.43 -0.63 5.92
C GLY A 85 -16.85 -1.62 7.02
N SER A 86 -17.46 -2.75 6.61
CA SER A 86 -17.79 -3.83 7.54
C SER A 86 -16.53 -4.40 8.19
N GLN A 87 -16.54 -4.46 9.51
CA GLN A 87 -15.49 -5.09 10.31
C GLN A 87 -15.68 -6.60 10.45
N TYR A 88 -16.88 -7.09 10.13
CA TYR A 88 -17.25 -8.49 10.19
C TYR A 88 -17.25 -9.14 8.81
N PRO A 89 -16.99 -10.45 8.72
CA PRO A 89 -17.27 -11.25 7.54
C PRO A 89 -18.70 -11.00 7.03
N THR A 90 -18.84 -10.61 5.77
CA THR A 90 -20.14 -10.32 5.15
C THR A 90 -20.60 -11.41 4.19
N GLY A 91 -19.69 -12.29 3.76
CA GLY A 91 -19.97 -13.37 2.83
C GLY A 91 -20.01 -14.76 3.48
N THR A 92 -20.57 -15.73 2.77
CA THR A 92 -20.54 -17.15 3.16
C THR A 92 -19.24 -17.85 2.73
N ASN A 93 -18.47 -17.24 1.82
CA ASN A 93 -17.19 -17.77 1.35
C ASN A 93 -16.04 -17.34 2.28
N ILE A 94 -15.39 -18.32 2.91
CA ILE A 94 -14.29 -18.09 3.85
C ILE A 94 -13.12 -17.35 3.20
N MET A 95 -12.74 -17.74 1.97
CA MET A 95 -11.62 -17.10 1.27
C MET A 95 -11.91 -15.64 0.94
N HIS A 96 -13.17 -15.32 0.60
CA HIS A 96 -13.58 -13.93 0.39
C HIS A 96 -13.43 -13.11 1.67
N ASN A 97 -13.93 -13.62 2.80
CA ASN A 97 -13.81 -12.95 4.10
C ASN A 97 -12.35 -12.76 4.54
N VAL A 98 -11.48 -13.73 4.23
CA VAL A 98 -10.03 -13.61 4.45
C VAL A 98 -9.45 -12.51 3.57
N ALA A 99 -9.75 -12.48 2.26
CA ALA A 99 -9.26 -11.46 1.34
C ALA A 99 -9.69 -10.04 1.75
N ASP A 100 -10.93 -9.87 2.22
CA ASP A 100 -11.42 -8.59 2.74
C ASP A 100 -10.65 -8.15 4.00
N THR A 101 -10.39 -9.10 4.90
CA THR A 101 -9.59 -8.84 6.10
C THR A 101 -8.16 -8.43 5.76
N LEU A 102 -7.52 -9.17 4.85
CA LEU A 102 -6.18 -8.85 4.38
C LEU A 102 -6.15 -7.52 3.62
N HIS A 103 -7.20 -7.18 2.88
CA HIS A 103 -7.30 -5.88 2.21
C HIS A 103 -7.32 -4.74 3.24
N ARG A 104 -8.12 -4.84 4.31
CA ARG A 104 -8.11 -3.85 5.41
C ARG A 104 -6.73 -3.70 6.05
N VAL A 105 -6.04 -4.81 6.34
CA VAL A 105 -4.66 -4.76 6.87
C VAL A 105 -3.70 -4.11 5.88
N SER A 106 -3.85 -4.39 4.57
CA SER A 106 -3.05 -3.75 3.52
C SER A 106 -3.25 -2.23 3.52
N LEU A 107 -4.50 -1.78 3.62
CA LEU A 107 -4.85 -0.36 3.68
C LEU A 107 -4.26 0.34 4.91
N GLN A 108 -4.22 -0.33 6.07
CA GLN A 108 -3.56 0.21 7.27
C GLN A 108 -2.05 0.42 7.03
N GLU A 109 -1.35 -0.58 6.48
CA GLU A 109 0.07 -0.45 6.12
C GLU A 109 0.30 0.67 5.09
N LEU A 110 -0.58 0.76 4.08
CA LEU A 110 -0.48 1.76 3.03
C LEU A 110 -0.68 3.18 3.57
N ARG A 111 -1.65 3.37 4.48
CA ARG A 111 -1.92 4.66 5.11
C ARG A 111 -0.69 5.19 5.82
N GLU A 112 0.06 4.34 6.53
CA GLU A 112 1.31 4.74 7.17
C GLU A 112 2.38 5.18 6.17
N ASP A 113 2.54 4.46 5.07
CA ASP A 113 3.52 4.83 4.03
C ASP A 113 3.12 6.15 3.34
N ILE A 114 1.83 6.37 3.05
CA ILE A 114 1.34 7.64 2.48
C ILE A 114 1.49 8.79 3.48
N GLN A 115 1.26 8.55 4.78
CA GLN A 115 1.50 9.53 5.83
C GLN A 115 2.97 9.95 5.89
N ARG A 116 3.92 9.01 5.71
CA ARG A 116 5.35 9.34 5.63
C ARG A 116 5.66 10.23 4.43
N LEU A 117 5.10 9.92 3.27
CA LEU A 117 5.23 10.76 2.07
C LEU A 117 4.67 12.17 2.30
N LEU A 118 3.54 12.29 3.00
CA LEU A 118 2.92 13.57 3.35
C LEU A 118 3.82 14.38 4.31
N MET A 119 4.43 13.73 5.31
CA MET A 119 5.35 14.39 6.23
C MET A 119 6.56 15.01 5.50
N VAL A 120 7.11 14.32 4.49
CA VAL A 120 8.25 14.83 3.69
C VAL A 120 7.94 16.16 3.01
N VAL A 121 6.71 16.36 2.54
CA VAL A 121 6.27 17.59 1.85
C VAL A 121 5.65 18.64 2.78
N THR A 122 5.55 18.34 4.08
CA THR A 122 4.93 19.22 5.09
C THR A 122 5.95 19.81 6.07
N TYR A 123 6.95 19.03 6.50
CA TYR A 123 7.86 19.42 7.59
C TYR A 123 9.29 19.77 7.15
N ASN A 124 9.63 19.62 5.87
CA ASN A 124 10.94 20.03 5.33
C ASN A 124 10.90 21.44 4.68
N GLY A 125 9.93 22.27 5.09
CA GLY A 125 9.73 23.65 4.65
C GLY A 125 10.04 24.64 5.77
#